data_AF-A0A3M2BMA5-F1
#
_entry.id   AF-A0A3M2BMA5-F1
#
_cell.length_a   1.000
_cell.length_b   1.000
_cell.length_c   1.000
_cell.angle_alpha   90.00
_cell.angle_beta   90.00
_cell.angle_gamma   90.00
#
_symmetry.space_group_name_H-M   'P 1'
#
loop_
_entity.id
_entity.type
_entity.pdbx_description
1 polymer ?
#
loop_
_entity_poly.entity_id
_entity_poly.type
_entity_poly.pdbx_seq_one_letter_code
_entity_poly.pdbx_strand_id
1 'polypeptide(L)'
;MARPVRQLPEPARFWIAFAVRRWRGMNAPWTDLAGGLYHPPSRPPLALPELDAGRVDDLLYLPPVAPSLAAARDRLAAALAEEGIPVLLQLRCGERCAAPPPTTVVYDLLGPLLSGELACLSELPAGSCAAWPLVPGISDRPELWREGLARLRDAGAAVVQACRVEIEPAARSRLAAERSSRVFDALFHGTPPSERAFARLAHRHGIAPFLARPASGATPLKRRNRQLAAALLMAGELTLRLGRSLTAGHALLRAARGAEETEHDLTALVREGNLGVLGWLDEAARGVVEEMVTQGRSSLVEELSAAYLEPEDEASGG
;
A
#
# COMPACT_ATOMS: atom_id res chain seq x y z
N MET A 1 -20.02 18.58 -3.66
CA MET A 1 -19.05 17.97 -2.72
C MET A 1 -18.99 16.46 -2.89
N ALA A 2 -17.78 15.91 -3.05
CA ALA A 2 -17.51 14.48 -2.96
C ALA A 2 -17.17 14.12 -1.51
N ARG A 3 -17.74 13.02 -1.01
CA ARG A 3 -17.49 12.51 0.34
C ARG A 3 -16.52 11.31 0.29
N PRO A 4 -15.48 11.27 1.12
CA PRO A 4 -14.66 10.09 1.29
C PRO A 4 -15.50 8.92 1.82
N VAL A 5 -15.18 7.71 1.38
CA VAL A 5 -15.82 6.48 1.84
C VAL A 5 -14.78 5.60 2.53
N ARG A 6 -15.17 5.02 3.68
CA ARG A 6 -14.37 4.04 4.41
C ARG A 6 -14.15 2.80 3.53
N GLN A 7 -12.90 2.37 3.40
CA GLN A 7 -12.51 1.17 2.66
C GLN A 7 -12.47 -0.05 3.59
N LEU A 8 -12.79 -1.23 3.07
CA LEU A 8 -12.68 -2.54 3.73
C LEU A 8 -12.30 -3.60 2.69
N PRO A 9 -11.42 -4.58 3.02
CA PRO A 9 -10.00 -4.43 3.38
C PRO A 9 -9.12 -4.03 2.18
N GLU A 10 -7.90 -3.57 2.44
CA GLU A 10 -7.02 -2.88 1.49
C GLU A 10 -6.40 -3.76 0.40
N PRO A 11 -6.86 -3.68 -0.85
CA PRO A 11 -6.34 -4.51 -1.94
C PRO A 11 -4.87 -4.21 -2.29
N ALA A 12 -4.41 -2.96 -2.12
CA ALA A 12 -3.03 -2.57 -2.43
C ALA A 12 -2.14 -2.28 -1.19
N ARG A 13 -2.68 -2.34 0.04
CA ARG A 13 -1.95 -2.29 1.33
C ARG A 13 -1.21 -0.98 1.62
N PHE A 14 -1.79 0.14 1.20
CA PHE A 14 -1.21 1.47 1.41
C PHE A 14 -1.81 2.19 2.63
N TRP A 15 -2.45 1.47 3.55
CA TRP A 15 -3.10 1.98 4.76
C TRP A 15 -4.29 2.90 4.47
N ILE A 16 -4.86 2.81 3.27
CA ILE A 16 -5.91 3.70 2.77
C ILE A 16 -7.23 3.37 3.46
N ALA A 17 -7.58 4.17 4.45
CA ALA A 17 -8.86 4.07 5.15
C ALA A 17 -9.98 4.80 4.41
N PHE A 18 -9.68 5.92 3.74
CA PHE A 18 -10.67 6.76 3.08
C PHE A 18 -10.26 7.12 1.65
N ALA A 19 -11.17 6.95 0.70
CA ALA A 19 -10.95 7.36 -0.69
C ALA A 19 -12.18 8.08 -1.27
N VAL A 20 -11.95 8.99 -2.22
CA VAL A 20 -13.01 9.77 -2.87
C VAL A 20 -13.66 8.94 -3.98
N ARG A 21 -14.97 8.62 -3.85
CA ARG A 21 -15.69 7.75 -4.82
C ARG A 21 -15.64 8.21 -6.27
N ARG A 22 -15.52 9.51 -6.51
CA ARG A 22 -15.56 10.14 -7.84
C ARG A 22 -14.38 11.07 -8.00
N TRP A 23 -13.19 10.49 -8.08
CA TRP A 23 -12.02 11.20 -8.55
C TRP A 23 -11.80 10.87 -10.02
N ARG A 24 -11.87 11.89 -10.89
CA ARG A 24 -11.75 11.68 -12.34
C ARG A 24 -10.29 11.70 -12.74
N GLY A 25 -9.93 10.72 -13.57
CA GLY A 25 -8.56 10.33 -13.83
C GLY A 25 -7.77 11.28 -14.74
N MET A 26 -6.65 10.76 -15.23
CA MET A 26 -5.68 11.49 -16.04
C MET A 26 -5.72 11.01 -17.49
N ASN A 27 -5.07 11.75 -18.39
CA ASN A 27 -4.83 11.33 -19.78
C ASN A 27 -3.72 10.25 -19.92
N ALA A 28 -3.44 9.49 -18.87
CA ALA A 28 -2.43 8.43 -18.81
C ALA A 28 -2.91 7.32 -17.87
N PRO A 29 -2.45 6.06 -18.06
CA PRO A 29 -2.83 4.98 -17.18
C PRO A 29 -2.23 5.17 -15.79
N TRP A 30 -2.97 4.76 -14.76
CA TRP A 30 -2.52 4.79 -13.36
C TRP A 30 -3.16 3.65 -12.56
N THR A 31 -2.61 3.38 -11.39
CA THR A 31 -3.09 2.35 -10.47
C THR A 31 -3.92 2.98 -9.37
N ASP A 32 -5.18 2.57 -9.24
CA ASP A 32 -5.97 2.95 -8.07
C ASP A 32 -5.53 2.12 -6.88
N LEU A 33 -4.76 2.75 -5.98
CA LEU A 33 -4.23 2.10 -4.80
C LEU A 33 -5.32 1.82 -3.75
N ALA A 34 -6.45 2.54 -3.77
CA ALA A 34 -7.55 2.24 -2.87
C ALA A 34 -8.31 0.98 -3.32
N GLY A 35 -8.54 0.85 -4.62
CA GLY A 35 -9.26 -0.29 -5.22
C GLY A 35 -8.39 -1.46 -5.68
N GLY A 36 -7.08 -1.27 -5.82
CA GLY A 36 -6.19 -2.23 -6.47
C GLY A 36 -6.48 -2.38 -7.97
N LEU A 37 -6.96 -1.34 -8.63
CA LEU A 37 -7.50 -1.40 -9.99
C LEU A 37 -6.59 -0.72 -11.02
N TYR A 38 -6.56 -1.26 -12.24
CA TYR A 38 -5.98 -0.59 -13.39
C TYR A 38 -6.97 0.47 -13.90
N HIS A 39 -6.56 1.73 -13.92
CA HIS A 39 -7.33 2.78 -14.56
C HIS A 39 -6.73 3.14 -15.92
N PRO A 40 -7.48 2.96 -17.03
CA PRO A 40 -7.03 3.38 -18.34
C PRO A 40 -6.93 4.91 -18.45
N PRO A 41 -6.22 5.42 -19.48
CA PRO A 41 -6.29 6.83 -19.83
C PRO A 41 -7.73 7.30 -20.00
N SER A 42 -8.04 8.45 -19.42
CA SER A 42 -9.37 9.07 -19.48
C SER A 42 -9.25 10.58 -19.68
N ARG A 43 -10.35 11.23 -20.09
CA ARG A 43 -10.35 12.69 -20.22
C ARG A 43 -10.23 13.31 -18.83
N PRO A 44 -9.21 14.14 -18.57
CA PRO A 44 -9.03 14.73 -17.26
C PRO A 44 -10.13 15.74 -16.94
N PRO A 45 -10.54 15.86 -15.67
CA PRO A 45 -11.48 16.88 -15.25
C PRO A 45 -10.85 18.28 -15.39
N LEU A 46 -11.69 19.30 -15.51
CA LEU A 46 -11.24 20.71 -15.54
C LEU A 46 -10.92 21.26 -14.15
N ALA A 47 -11.42 20.63 -13.09
CA ALA A 47 -11.24 21.03 -11.70
C ALA A 47 -11.28 19.80 -10.77
N LEU A 48 -10.70 19.94 -9.58
CA LEU A 48 -10.83 18.94 -8.52
C LEU A 48 -12.24 18.97 -7.93
N PRO A 49 -12.77 17.80 -7.49
CA PRO A 49 -14.01 17.80 -6.72
C PRO A 49 -13.79 18.52 -5.39
N GLU A 50 -14.71 19.37 -5.00
CA GLU A 50 -14.77 19.87 -3.62
C GLU A 50 -14.93 18.68 -2.66
N LEU A 51 -14.02 18.56 -1.69
CA LEU A 51 -14.08 17.51 -0.69
C LEU A 51 -14.78 18.00 0.56
N ASP A 52 -15.80 17.27 0.98
CA ASP A 52 -16.32 17.32 2.35
C ASP A 52 -15.59 16.23 3.13
N ALA A 53 -14.40 16.55 3.65
CA ALA A 53 -13.59 15.57 4.37
C ALA A 53 -14.27 15.11 5.67
N GLY A 54 -15.21 15.90 6.22
CA GLY A 54 -15.90 15.58 7.47
C GLY A 54 -14.93 15.19 8.59
N ARG A 55 -15.33 14.23 9.44
CA ARG A 55 -14.46 13.61 10.45
C ARG A 55 -13.70 12.43 9.85
N VAL A 56 -12.74 12.69 8.97
CA VAL A 56 -11.71 11.69 8.64
C VAL A 56 -10.68 11.70 9.77
N ASP A 57 -10.62 10.61 10.54
CA ASP A 57 -9.64 10.47 11.63
C ASP A 57 -8.43 9.61 11.22
N ASP A 58 -8.35 9.14 9.98
CA ASP A 58 -7.31 8.26 9.46
C ASP A 58 -6.87 8.64 8.03
N LEU A 59 -6.09 7.80 7.36
CA LEU A 59 -5.46 8.13 6.08
C LEU A 59 -6.47 8.35 4.93
N LEU A 60 -6.49 9.58 4.41
CA LEU A 60 -7.23 9.98 3.22
C LEU A 60 -6.34 9.86 1.97
N TYR A 61 -6.81 9.14 0.98
CA TYR A 61 -6.14 8.95 -0.30
C TYR A 61 -6.54 10.01 -1.33
N LEU A 62 -5.53 10.67 -1.89
CA LEU A 62 -5.65 11.54 -3.05
C LEU A 62 -4.92 10.89 -4.25
N PRO A 63 -5.67 10.39 -5.25
CA PRO A 63 -5.08 9.76 -6.43
C PRO A 63 -4.41 10.78 -7.37
N PRO A 64 -3.67 10.31 -8.38
CA PRO A 64 -3.03 11.15 -9.38
C PRO A 64 -4.02 12.05 -10.13
N VAL A 65 -3.54 13.21 -10.60
CA VAL A 65 -4.33 14.22 -11.32
C VAL A 65 -3.59 14.66 -12.58
N ALA A 66 -4.29 15.33 -13.50
CA ALA A 66 -3.63 15.97 -14.63
C ALA A 66 -2.63 17.06 -14.17
N PRO A 67 -1.54 17.32 -14.92
CA PRO A 67 -0.54 18.31 -14.52
C PRO A 67 -1.10 19.70 -14.21
N SER A 68 -2.13 20.14 -14.94
CA SER A 68 -2.82 21.42 -14.71
C SER A 68 -3.51 21.52 -13.34
N LEU A 69 -3.78 20.39 -12.68
CA LEU A 69 -4.42 20.31 -11.38
C LEU A 69 -3.45 19.95 -10.24
N ALA A 70 -2.17 19.69 -10.53
CA ALA A 70 -1.20 19.27 -9.52
C ALA A 70 -1.06 20.29 -8.38
N ALA A 71 -0.94 21.59 -8.71
CA ALA A 71 -0.87 22.65 -7.71
C ALA A 71 -2.15 22.76 -6.84
N ALA A 72 -3.32 22.46 -7.42
CA ALA A 72 -4.57 22.44 -6.66
C ALA A 72 -4.66 21.23 -5.74
N ARG A 73 -4.19 20.06 -6.19
CA ARG A 73 -4.13 18.82 -5.39
C ARG A 73 -3.19 19.00 -4.21
N ASP A 74 -2.02 19.58 -4.42
CA ASP A 74 -1.03 19.80 -3.37
C ASP A 74 -1.52 20.82 -2.33
N ARG A 75 -2.23 21.88 -2.77
CA ARG A 75 -2.90 22.81 -1.83
C ARG A 75 -4.00 22.14 -1.03
N LEU A 76 -4.78 21.25 -1.64
CA LEU A 76 -5.79 20.47 -0.94
C LEU A 76 -5.15 19.52 0.09
N ALA A 77 -4.07 18.83 -0.28
CA ALA A 77 -3.32 17.98 0.64
C ALA A 77 -2.76 18.79 1.82
N ALA A 78 -2.21 19.98 1.57
CA ALA A 78 -1.71 20.88 2.60
C ALA A 78 -2.83 21.35 3.56
N ALA A 79 -3.98 21.78 3.03
CA ALA A 79 -5.12 22.19 3.85
C ALA A 79 -5.63 21.04 4.74
N LEU A 80 -5.74 19.83 4.20
CA LEU A 80 -6.11 18.63 4.98
C LEU A 80 -5.08 18.33 6.06
N ALA A 81 -3.79 18.42 5.75
CA ALA A 81 -2.72 18.22 6.72
C ALA A 81 -2.75 19.28 7.85
N GLU A 82 -3.05 20.54 7.55
CA GLU A 82 -3.25 21.61 8.53
C GLU A 82 -4.45 21.34 9.46
N GLU A 83 -5.50 20.72 8.95
CA GLU A 83 -6.65 20.23 9.74
C GLU A 83 -6.35 18.96 10.55
N GLY A 84 -5.11 18.45 10.47
CA GLY A 84 -4.67 17.25 11.16
C GLY A 84 -5.12 15.94 10.48
N ILE A 85 -5.59 16.00 9.24
CA ILE A 85 -6.01 14.83 8.46
C ILE A 85 -4.79 14.26 7.73
N PRO A 86 -4.36 13.01 8.00
CA PRO A 86 -3.27 12.38 7.27
C PRO A 86 -3.67 12.13 5.81
N VAL A 87 -2.76 12.46 4.90
CA VAL A 87 -2.99 12.30 3.46
C VAL A 87 -1.96 11.36 2.87
N LEU A 88 -2.43 10.40 2.08
CA LEU A 88 -1.62 9.67 1.11
C LEU A 88 -1.82 10.28 -0.27
N LEU A 89 -0.77 10.89 -0.79
CA LEU A 89 -0.75 11.52 -2.10
C LEU A 89 -0.06 10.58 -3.09
N GLN A 90 -0.77 10.18 -4.13
CA GLN A 90 -0.16 9.41 -5.21
C GLN A 90 0.28 10.32 -6.35
N LEU A 91 1.54 10.18 -6.73
CA LEU A 91 2.20 10.97 -7.77
C LEU A 91 2.64 10.10 -8.92
N ARG A 92 2.84 10.69 -10.10
CA ARG A 92 3.56 10.02 -11.19
C ARG A 92 5.06 10.19 -11.03
N CYS A 93 5.83 9.30 -11.65
CA CYS A 93 7.24 9.57 -11.92
C CYS A 93 7.43 10.91 -12.63
N GLY A 94 8.41 11.70 -12.17
CA GLY A 94 8.68 13.06 -12.64
C GLY A 94 7.86 14.17 -11.96
N GLU A 95 6.82 13.84 -11.19
CA GLU A 95 6.09 14.83 -10.39
C GLU A 95 6.81 15.14 -9.08
N ARG A 96 6.67 16.39 -8.62
CA ARG A 96 7.13 16.85 -7.32
C ARG A 96 5.94 17.13 -6.42
N CYS A 97 6.09 16.83 -5.12
CA CYS A 97 5.13 17.20 -4.09
C CYS A 97 5.50 18.56 -3.50
N ALA A 98 4.56 19.50 -3.48
CA ALA A 98 4.69 20.75 -2.71
C ALA A 98 3.99 20.70 -1.34
N ALA A 99 3.25 19.63 -1.03
CA ALA A 99 2.53 19.51 0.24
C ALA A 99 3.50 19.19 1.40
N PRO A 100 3.33 19.83 2.58
CA PRO A 100 4.20 19.61 3.73
C PRO A 100 3.91 18.26 4.41
N PRO A 101 4.83 17.77 5.26
CA PRO A 101 4.53 16.71 6.22
C PRO A 101 3.31 17.07 7.09
N PRO A 102 2.50 16.09 7.53
CA PRO A 102 2.70 14.64 7.44
C PRO A 102 2.14 13.97 6.16
N THR A 103 2.15 14.65 5.01
CA THR A 103 1.76 14.03 3.73
C THR A 103 2.68 12.86 3.38
N THR A 104 2.10 11.68 3.18
CA THR A 104 2.82 10.51 2.66
C THR A 104 2.72 10.49 1.15
N VAL A 105 3.86 10.43 0.46
CA VAL A 105 3.91 10.43 -1.01
C VAL A 105 4.23 9.03 -1.52
N VAL A 106 3.41 8.54 -2.46
CA VAL A 106 3.64 7.26 -3.16
C VAL A 106 3.73 7.51 -4.67
N TYR A 107 4.85 7.11 -5.28
CA TYR A 107 5.04 7.21 -6.73
C TYR A 107 4.44 6.00 -7.44
N ASP A 108 3.53 6.24 -8.37
CA ASP A 108 2.96 5.25 -9.27
C ASP A 108 3.91 4.96 -10.42
N LEU A 109 4.35 3.71 -10.52
CA LEU A 109 5.26 3.24 -11.56
C LEU A 109 4.53 2.65 -12.78
N LEU A 110 3.18 2.61 -12.81
CA LEU A 110 2.44 1.95 -13.90
C LEU A 110 2.82 2.49 -15.28
N GLY A 111 2.75 3.81 -15.47
CA GLY A 111 3.04 4.43 -16.77
C GLY A 111 4.42 4.05 -17.32
N PRO A 112 5.52 4.30 -16.58
CA PRO A 112 6.86 3.88 -16.97
C PRO A 112 7.01 2.37 -17.23
N LEU A 113 6.36 1.53 -16.42
CA LEU A 113 6.40 0.07 -16.60
C LEU A 113 5.67 -0.38 -17.87
N LEU A 114 4.56 0.29 -18.23
CA LEU A 114 3.81 0.01 -19.46
C LEU A 114 4.54 0.51 -20.72
N SER A 115 5.28 1.63 -20.65
CA SER A 115 6.05 2.18 -21.77
C SER A 115 7.45 1.60 -21.91
N GLY A 116 7.98 0.97 -20.84
CA GLY A 116 9.38 0.51 -20.79
C GLY A 116 10.38 1.64 -20.51
N GLU A 117 9.91 2.84 -20.20
CA GLU A 117 10.75 4.03 -19.98
C GLU A 117 11.23 4.09 -18.52
N LEU A 118 12.18 3.22 -18.17
CA LEU A 118 12.65 3.09 -16.78
C LEU A 118 13.56 4.23 -16.30
N ALA A 119 13.99 5.13 -17.18
CA ALA A 119 14.92 6.20 -16.82
C ALA A 119 14.37 7.10 -15.70
N CYS A 120 13.06 7.36 -15.68
CA CYS A 120 12.44 8.21 -14.66
C CYS A 120 12.46 7.61 -13.24
N LEU A 121 12.71 6.31 -13.09
CA LEU A 121 12.85 5.68 -11.76
C LEU A 121 14.11 6.18 -11.04
N SER A 122 15.16 6.51 -11.80
CA SER A 122 16.40 7.09 -11.27
C SER A 122 16.25 8.55 -10.81
N GLU A 123 15.12 9.19 -11.14
CA GLU A 123 14.84 10.60 -10.83
C GLU A 123 13.92 10.77 -9.61
N LEU A 124 13.51 9.68 -8.97
CA LEU A 124 12.69 9.75 -7.77
C LEU A 124 13.48 10.41 -6.63
N PRO A 125 12.81 11.20 -5.76
CA PRO A 125 13.47 11.76 -4.59
C PRO A 125 13.98 10.68 -3.64
N ALA A 126 15.16 10.89 -3.05
CA ALA A 126 15.67 10.02 -2.00
C ALA A 126 14.67 9.92 -0.84
N GLY A 127 14.52 8.71 -0.29
CA GLY A 127 13.52 8.38 0.71
C GLY A 127 12.11 8.14 0.16
N SER A 128 11.91 8.16 -1.17
CA SER A 128 10.58 7.97 -1.77
C SER A 128 10.00 6.58 -1.48
N CYS A 129 8.67 6.53 -1.44
CA CYS A 129 7.90 5.30 -1.52
C CYS A 129 7.35 5.14 -2.94
N ALA A 130 7.43 3.94 -3.51
CA ALA A 130 6.89 3.64 -4.82
C ALA A 130 5.91 2.45 -4.78
N ALA A 131 4.85 2.54 -5.58
CA ALA A 131 3.98 1.42 -5.88
C ALA A 131 4.49 0.73 -7.16
N TRP A 132 4.68 -0.59 -7.11
CA TRP A 132 5.01 -1.41 -8.26
C TRP A 132 3.80 -2.26 -8.68
N PRO A 133 3.01 -1.80 -9.65
CA PRO A 133 1.91 -2.57 -10.23
C PRO A 133 2.42 -3.87 -10.83
N LEU A 134 1.83 -5.00 -10.46
CA LEU A 134 2.09 -6.30 -11.07
C LEU A 134 1.01 -6.60 -12.13
N VAL A 135 1.38 -6.39 -13.39
CA VAL A 135 0.58 -6.63 -14.59
C VAL A 135 1.16 -7.84 -15.32
N PRO A 136 0.39 -8.93 -15.49
CA PRO A 136 0.86 -10.16 -16.11
C PRO A 136 1.52 -9.95 -17.48
N GLY A 137 2.72 -10.48 -17.65
CA GLY A 137 3.51 -10.40 -18.88
C GLY A 137 4.11 -9.03 -19.18
N ILE A 138 3.83 -7.99 -18.38
CA ILE A 138 4.31 -6.63 -18.60
C ILE A 138 5.30 -6.24 -17.51
N SER A 139 4.83 -6.15 -16.26
CA SER A 139 5.59 -5.65 -15.12
C SER A 139 5.95 -6.71 -14.07
N ASP A 140 5.77 -7.98 -14.41
CA ASP A 140 6.03 -9.17 -13.57
C ASP A 140 7.27 -9.97 -14.00
N ARG A 141 8.07 -9.43 -14.92
CA ARG A 141 9.25 -10.11 -15.47
C ARG A 141 10.47 -9.94 -14.54
N PRO A 142 11.20 -11.02 -14.17
CA PRO A 142 12.35 -10.93 -13.26
C PRO A 142 13.46 -9.97 -13.73
N GLU A 143 13.72 -9.89 -15.04
CA GLU A 143 14.74 -8.98 -15.60
C GLU A 143 14.35 -7.51 -15.36
N LEU A 144 13.07 -7.20 -15.58
CA LEU A 144 12.50 -5.88 -15.36
C LEU A 144 12.52 -5.51 -13.87
N TRP A 145 12.23 -6.48 -12.98
CA TRP A 145 12.34 -6.25 -11.55
C TRP A 145 13.77 -5.93 -11.13
N ARG A 146 14.76 -6.72 -11.57
CA ARG A 146 16.18 -6.46 -11.24
C ARG A 146 16.63 -5.08 -11.72
N GLU A 147 16.30 -4.72 -12.96
CA GLU A 147 16.67 -3.42 -13.53
C GLU A 147 15.97 -2.27 -12.79
N GLY A 148 14.65 -2.34 -12.62
CA GLY A 148 13.90 -1.28 -11.96
C GLY A 148 14.27 -1.12 -10.49
N LEU A 149 14.47 -2.21 -9.75
CA LEU A 149 14.91 -2.17 -8.35
C LEU A 149 16.33 -1.63 -8.21
N ALA A 150 17.23 -1.92 -9.14
CA ALA A 150 18.55 -1.29 -9.17
C ALA A 150 18.44 0.23 -9.33
N ARG A 151 17.61 0.70 -10.26
CA ARG A 151 17.37 2.15 -10.48
C ARG A 151 16.73 2.83 -9.27
N LEU A 152 15.74 2.20 -8.64
CA LEU A 152 15.08 2.71 -7.44
C LEU A 152 16.06 2.78 -6.25
N ARG A 153 16.92 1.77 -6.09
CA ARG A 153 17.98 1.79 -5.08
C ARG A 153 18.95 2.95 -5.34
N ASP A 154 19.38 3.14 -6.58
CA ASP A 154 20.31 4.21 -6.96
C ASP A 154 19.70 5.61 -6.77
N ALA A 155 18.37 5.74 -6.95
CA ALA A 155 17.61 6.94 -6.59
C ALA A 155 17.46 7.14 -5.07
N GLY A 156 17.80 6.15 -4.25
CA GLY A 156 17.65 6.17 -2.81
C GLY A 156 16.20 5.94 -2.33
N ALA A 157 15.37 5.22 -3.09
CA ALA A 157 14.01 4.87 -2.66
C ALA A 157 14.05 4.05 -1.36
N ALA A 158 13.22 4.44 -0.39
CA ALA A 158 13.15 3.76 0.90
C ALA A 158 12.22 2.53 0.83
N VAL A 159 11.13 2.65 0.08
CA VAL A 159 10.08 1.62 0.01
C VAL A 159 9.68 1.40 -1.44
N VAL A 160 9.53 0.12 -1.82
CA VAL A 160 8.85 -0.27 -3.06
C VAL A 160 7.89 -1.41 -2.76
N GLN A 161 6.61 -1.14 -2.87
CA GLN A 161 5.56 -2.09 -2.55
C GLN A 161 4.89 -2.59 -3.82
N ALA A 162 4.93 -3.91 -4.03
CA ALA A 162 4.20 -4.53 -5.11
C ALA A 162 2.69 -4.47 -4.83
N CYS A 163 1.91 -4.15 -5.86
CA CYS A 163 0.46 -4.24 -5.81
C CYS A 163 -0.04 -5.07 -6.98
N ARG A 164 -0.80 -6.14 -6.68
CA ARG A 164 -1.53 -6.85 -7.72
C ARG A 164 -2.65 -5.95 -8.23
N VAL A 165 -2.72 -5.81 -9.55
CA VAL A 165 -3.70 -4.93 -10.18
C VAL A 165 -4.79 -5.75 -10.84
N GLU A 166 -6.04 -5.48 -10.48
CA GLU A 166 -7.19 -6.01 -11.19
C GLU A 166 -7.45 -5.17 -12.44
N ILE A 167 -7.62 -5.87 -13.57
CA ILE A 167 -7.81 -5.25 -14.88
C ILE A 167 -9.16 -5.70 -15.42
N GLU A 168 -10.07 -4.74 -15.60
CA GLU A 168 -11.37 -4.99 -16.19
C GLU A 168 -11.25 -5.60 -17.60
N PRO A 169 -12.20 -6.46 -18.04
CA PRO A 169 -12.12 -7.12 -19.33
C PRO A 169 -11.89 -6.18 -20.53
N ALA A 170 -12.61 -5.05 -20.58
CA ALA A 170 -12.46 -4.08 -21.67
C ALA A 170 -11.11 -3.35 -21.66
N ALA A 171 -10.56 -3.10 -20.48
CA ALA A 171 -9.22 -2.53 -20.33
C ALA A 171 -8.14 -3.55 -20.71
N ARG A 172 -8.33 -4.81 -20.30
CA ARG A 172 -7.42 -5.93 -20.61
C ARG A 172 -7.32 -6.19 -22.11
N SER A 173 -8.44 -6.22 -22.83
CA SER A 173 -8.45 -6.38 -24.28
C SER A 173 -7.72 -5.24 -25.01
N ARG A 174 -7.89 -3.99 -24.55
CA ARG A 174 -7.16 -2.84 -25.11
C ARG A 174 -5.66 -2.94 -24.87
N LEU A 175 -5.25 -3.22 -23.63
CA LEU A 175 -3.84 -3.45 -23.27
C LEU A 175 -3.22 -4.56 -24.11
N ALA A 176 -3.94 -5.66 -24.34
CA ALA A 176 -3.43 -6.79 -25.10
C ALA A 176 -3.33 -6.49 -26.61
N ALA A 177 -4.30 -5.77 -27.18
CA ALA A 177 -4.31 -5.42 -28.60
C ALA A 177 -3.14 -4.52 -29.02
N GLU A 178 -2.64 -3.70 -28.09
CA GLU A 178 -1.51 -2.78 -28.31
C GLU A 178 -0.14 -3.46 -28.04
N ARG A 179 -0.12 -4.78 -27.86
CA ARG A 179 1.05 -5.54 -27.38
C ARG A 179 1.22 -6.87 -28.12
N SER A 180 2.24 -7.63 -27.74
CA SER A 180 2.59 -8.91 -28.38
C SER A 180 1.65 -10.04 -27.97
N SER A 181 1.60 -11.12 -28.77
CA SER A 181 0.84 -12.35 -28.46
C SER A 181 1.21 -12.93 -27.09
N ARG A 182 2.49 -12.88 -26.70
CA ARG A 182 2.94 -13.32 -25.37
C ARG A 182 2.31 -12.52 -24.22
N VAL A 183 2.12 -11.21 -24.40
CA VAL A 183 1.46 -10.36 -23.39
C VAL A 183 -0.04 -10.66 -23.35
N PHE A 184 -0.66 -10.89 -24.51
CA PHE A 184 -2.05 -11.36 -24.56
C PHE A 184 -2.21 -12.65 -23.75
N ASP A 185 -1.40 -13.67 -24.02
CA ASP A 185 -1.49 -14.95 -23.32
C ASP A 185 -1.29 -14.79 -21.80
N ALA A 186 -0.33 -13.95 -21.38
CA ALA A 186 -0.11 -13.68 -19.96
C ALA A 186 -1.30 -12.98 -19.29
N LEU A 187 -1.93 -12.01 -19.95
CA LEU A 187 -3.07 -11.27 -19.40
C LEU A 187 -4.34 -12.12 -19.25
N PHE A 188 -4.57 -13.08 -20.16
CA PHE A 188 -5.79 -13.89 -20.19
C PHE A 188 -5.62 -15.29 -19.59
N HIS A 189 -4.42 -15.86 -19.65
CA HIS A 189 -4.13 -17.26 -19.31
C HIS A 189 -2.94 -17.42 -18.36
N GLY A 190 -2.21 -16.36 -18.05
CA GLY A 190 -1.03 -16.40 -17.20
C GLY A 190 -1.35 -16.63 -15.72
N THR A 191 -0.39 -17.24 -15.02
CA THR A 191 -0.41 -17.32 -13.56
C THR A 191 -0.32 -15.91 -12.96
N PRO A 192 -1.04 -15.62 -11.86
CA PRO A 192 -0.89 -14.35 -11.16
C PRO A 192 0.57 -14.07 -10.75
N PRO A 193 1.07 -12.84 -10.95
CA PRO A 193 2.39 -12.44 -10.50
C PRO A 193 2.59 -12.66 -9.00
N SER A 194 3.79 -13.12 -8.61
CA SER A 194 4.13 -13.34 -7.20
C SER A 194 4.62 -12.06 -6.53
N GLU A 195 3.78 -11.45 -5.69
CA GLU A 195 4.17 -10.32 -4.83
C GLU A 195 5.30 -10.68 -3.87
N ARG A 196 5.35 -11.94 -3.39
CA ARG A 196 6.41 -12.41 -2.48
C ARG A 196 7.76 -12.48 -3.18
N ALA A 197 7.79 -12.98 -4.42
CA ALA A 197 9.03 -13.03 -5.20
C ALA A 197 9.58 -11.62 -5.46
N PHE A 198 8.71 -10.66 -5.80
CA PHE A 198 9.11 -9.26 -5.94
C PHE A 198 9.62 -8.67 -4.61
N ALA A 199 8.88 -8.86 -3.51
CA ALA A 199 9.25 -8.33 -2.20
C ALA A 199 10.61 -8.85 -1.71
N ARG A 200 10.90 -10.13 -1.93
CA ARG A 200 12.21 -10.74 -1.66
C ARG A 200 13.31 -10.07 -2.46
N LEU A 201 13.08 -9.84 -3.75
CA LEU A 201 14.06 -9.19 -4.60
C LEU A 201 14.27 -7.73 -4.18
N ALA A 202 13.21 -6.98 -3.88
CA ALA A 202 13.30 -5.61 -3.35
C ALA A 202 14.13 -5.56 -2.06
N HIS A 203 13.90 -6.49 -1.13
CA HIS A 203 14.65 -6.59 0.10
C HIS A 203 16.15 -6.87 -0.13
N ARG A 204 16.50 -7.75 -1.09
CA ARG A 204 17.91 -7.99 -1.47
C ARG A 204 18.59 -6.75 -2.05
N HIS A 205 17.83 -5.84 -2.66
CA HIS A 205 18.32 -4.54 -3.12
C HIS A 205 18.41 -3.48 -2.00
N GLY A 206 18.07 -3.85 -0.75
CA GLY A 206 18.08 -2.94 0.39
C GLY A 206 16.87 -2.00 0.47
N ILE A 207 15.82 -2.28 -0.30
CA ILE A 207 14.60 -1.47 -0.32
C ILE A 207 13.52 -2.18 0.51
N ALA A 208 12.81 -1.46 1.38
CA ALA A 208 11.74 -2.05 2.16
C ALA A 208 10.55 -2.43 1.27
N PRO A 209 10.00 -3.65 1.39
CA PRO A 209 8.92 -4.12 0.52
C PRO A 209 7.51 -3.69 0.99
N PHE A 210 7.40 -3.13 2.20
CA PHE A 210 6.14 -2.75 2.82
C PHE A 210 6.22 -1.32 3.34
N LEU A 211 5.21 -0.52 2.99
CA LEU A 211 5.02 0.81 3.56
C LEU A 211 4.59 0.67 5.02
N ALA A 212 5.27 1.36 5.93
CA ALA A 212 4.81 1.48 7.31
C ALA A 212 3.53 2.35 7.37
N ARG A 213 2.60 2.04 8.28
CA ARG A 213 1.37 2.83 8.43
C ARG A 213 1.70 4.29 8.71
N PRO A 214 1.24 5.24 7.86
CA PRO A 214 1.44 6.65 8.11
C PRO A 214 0.85 7.09 9.46
N ALA A 215 1.39 8.19 10.00
CA ALA A 215 0.91 8.74 11.26
C ALA A 215 -0.57 9.13 11.17
N SER A 216 -1.35 8.78 12.20
CA SER A 216 -2.78 9.09 12.26
C SER A 216 -3.07 10.41 12.98
N GLY A 217 -4.00 11.18 12.42
CA GLY A 217 -4.57 12.40 12.98
C GLY A 217 -5.49 12.18 14.18
N ALA A 218 -5.77 10.93 14.52
CA ALA A 218 -6.65 10.58 15.63
C ALA A 218 -6.10 11.02 17.00
N THR A 219 -6.99 10.96 18.00
CA THR A 219 -6.65 11.21 19.41
C THR A 219 -5.47 10.34 19.86
N PRO A 220 -4.68 10.76 20.87
CA PRO A 220 -3.51 9.99 21.33
C PRO A 220 -3.82 8.54 21.72
N LEU A 221 -5.01 8.26 22.26
CA LEU A 221 -5.46 6.90 22.56
C LEU A 221 -5.66 6.10 21.27
N LYS A 222 -6.47 6.59 20.33
CA LYS A 222 -6.72 5.93 19.04
C LYS A 222 -5.43 5.72 18.24
N ARG A 223 -4.51 6.70 18.28
CA ARG A 223 -3.20 6.59 17.60
C ARG A 223 -2.39 5.41 18.12
N ARG A 224 -2.30 5.23 19.44
CA ARG A 224 -1.60 4.10 20.06
C ARG A 224 -2.27 2.76 19.71
N ASN A 225 -3.59 2.69 19.82
CA ASN A 225 -4.34 1.49 19.46
C ASN A 225 -4.15 1.12 17.97
N ARG A 226 -4.11 2.10 17.05
CA ARG A 226 -3.87 1.86 15.62
C ARG A 226 -2.45 1.38 15.30
N GLN A 227 -1.46 1.77 16.08
CA GLN A 227 -0.10 1.22 15.96
C GLN A 227 -0.09 -0.26 16.31
N LEU A 228 -0.79 -0.66 17.38
CA LEU A 228 -0.96 -2.06 17.77
C LEU A 228 -1.77 -2.83 16.72
N ALA A 229 -2.83 -2.22 16.20
CA ALA A 229 -3.63 -2.79 15.12
C ALA A 229 -2.81 -3.02 13.84
N ALA A 230 -1.88 -2.13 13.50
CA ALA A 230 -0.99 -2.29 12.35
C ALA A 230 -0.09 -3.53 12.48
N ALA A 231 0.44 -3.78 13.67
CA ALA A 231 1.24 -4.99 13.94
C ALA A 231 0.39 -6.27 13.81
N LEU A 232 -0.82 -6.27 14.38
CA LEU A 232 -1.77 -7.38 14.25
C LEU A 232 -2.17 -7.62 12.78
N LEU A 233 -2.42 -6.55 12.02
CA LEU A 233 -2.75 -6.65 10.60
C LEU A 233 -1.59 -7.28 9.83
N MET A 234 -0.36 -6.78 10.04
CA MET A 234 0.83 -7.31 9.39
C MET A 234 1.05 -8.79 9.70
N ALA A 235 0.92 -9.20 10.98
CA ALA A 235 1.02 -10.60 11.37
C ALA A 235 -0.06 -11.46 10.70
N GLY A 236 -1.31 -11.00 10.68
CA GLY A 236 -2.43 -11.70 10.05
C GLY A 236 -2.21 -11.88 8.54
N GLU A 237 -1.81 -10.82 7.85
CA GLU A 237 -1.55 -10.87 6.41
C GLU A 237 -0.38 -11.79 6.04
N LEU A 238 0.75 -11.69 6.76
CA LEU A 238 1.91 -12.53 6.49
C LEU A 238 1.61 -14.00 6.76
N THR A 239 0.84 -14.30 7.82
CA THR A 239 0.38 -15.67 8.13
C THR A 239 -0.40 -16.27 6.97
N LEU A 240 -1.36 -15.52 6.41
CA LEU A 240 -2.16 -15.98 5.27
C LEU A 240 -1.33 -16.14 4.00
N ARG A 241 -0.41 -15.20 3.73
CA ARG A 241 0.44 -15.23 2.53
C ARG A 241 1.48 -16.32 2.54
N LEU A 242 1.97 -16.69 3.72
CA LEU A 242 2.86 -17.83 3.90
C LEU A 242 2.12 -19.17 3.82
N GLY A 243 0.79 -19.17 3.65
CA GLY A 243 -0.01 -20.39 3.57
C GLY A 243 0.01 -21.20 4.87
N ARG A 244 0.30 -20.56 6.02
CA ARG A 244 0.40 -21.24 7.32
C ARG A 244 -1.00 -21.65 7.82
N SER A 245 -1.68 -20.80 8.59
CA SER A 245 -3.00 -21.11 9.14
C SER A 245 -4.04 -20.05 8.78
N LEU A 246 -5.08 -20.46 8.04
CA LEU A 246 -6.20 -19.57 7.68
C LEU A 246 -6.95 -19.08 8.92
N THR A 247 -7.18 -19.96 9.89
CA THR A 247 -7.90 -19.62 11.12
C THR A 247 -7.11 -18.59 11.95
N ALA A 248 -5.81 -18.82 12.15
CA ALA A 248 -4.96 -17.91 12.92
C ALA A 248 -4.80 -16.56 12.21
N GLY A 249 -4.54 -16.58 10.89
CA GLY A 249 -4.45 -15.36 10.09
C GLY A 249 -5.73 -14.52 10.17
N HIS A 250 -6.91 -15.13 9.99
CA HIS A 250 -8.18 -14.42 10.15
C HIS A 250 -8.45 -13.94 11.58
N ALA A 251 -7.99 -14.67 12.59
CA ALA A 251 -8.13 -14.23 13.98
C ALA A 251 -7.31 -12.96 14.24
N LEU A 252 -6.06 -12.90 13.78
CA LEU A 252 -5.22 -11.71 13.84
C LEU A 252 -5.83 -10.52 13.08
N LEU A 253 -6.41 -10.75 11.89
CA LEU A 253 -7.11 -9.69 11.15
C LEU A 253 -8.36 -9.17 11.87
N ARG A 254 -9.12 -10.04 12.55
CA ARG A 254 -10.24 -9.62 13.40
C ARG A 254 -9.75 -8.85 14.62
N ALA A 255 -8.67 -9.29 15.25
CA ALA A 255 -8.05 -8.60 16.37
C ALA A 255 -7.55 -7.21 15.96
N ALA A 256 -6.94 -7.07 14.79
CA ALA A 256 -6.54 -5.76 14.26
C ALA A 256 -7.75 -4.81 14.17
N ARG A 257 -8.89 -5.26 13.62
CA ARG A 257 -10.12 -4.45 13.57
C ARG A 257 -10.64 -4.10 14.96
N GLY A 258 -10.68 -5.07 15.88
CA GLY A 258 -11.06 -4.82 17.27
C GLY A 258 -10.18 -3.77 17.95
N ALA A 259 -8.87 -3.81 17.68
CA ALA A 259 -7.92 -2.83 18.19
C ALA A 259 -8.13 -1.43 17.57
N GLU A 260 -8.52 -1.33 16.30
CA GLU A 260 -8.84 -0.02 15.69
C GLU A 260 -10.12 0.62 16.24
N GLU A 261 -11.12 -0.21 16.58
CA GLU A 261 -12.46 0.24 16.93
C GLU A 261 -12.67 0.41 18.45
N THR A 262 -11.83 -0.22 19.28
CA THR A 262 -11.96 -0.16 20.73
C THR A 262 -11.68 1.23 21.31
N GLU A 263 -12.50 1.61 22.30
CA GLU A 263 -12.30 2.81 23.11
C GLU A 263 -11.39 2.56 24.32
N HIS A 264 -11.07 1.30 24.61
CA HIS A 264 -10.15 0.95 25.69
C HIS A 264 -8.70 1.29 25.32
N ASP A 265 -7.93 1.81 26.29
CA ASP A 265 -6.49 2.01 26.13
C ASP A 265 -5.77 0.65 26.25
N LEU A 266 -5.42 0.04 25.11
CA LEU A 266 -4.75 -1.26 25.09
C LEU A 266 -3.39 -1.23 25.80
N THR A 267 -2.70 -0.09 25.77
CA THR A 267 -1.44 0.08 26.50
C THR A 267 -1.66 0.06 28.01
N ALA A 268 -2.75 0.68 28.50
CA ALA A 268 -3.12 0.61 29.92
C ALA A 268 -3.50 -0.82 30.33
N LEU A 269 -4.30 -1.51 29.50
CA LEU A 269 -4.70 -2.89 29.76
C LEU A 269 -3.52 -3.86 29.83
N VAL A 270 -2.48 -3.66 29.01
CA VAL A 270 -1.21 -4.43 29.13
C VAL A 270 -0.56 -4.18 30.49
N ARG A 271 -0.40 -2.92 30.88
CA ARG A 271 0.28 -2.55 32.14
C ARG A 271 -0.42 -3.10 33.38
N GLU A 272 -1.75 -3.20 33.31
CA GLU A 272 -2.58 -3.71 34.40
C GLU A 272 -2.78 -5.23 34.36
N GLY A 273 -2.27 -5.93 33.33
CA GLY A 273 -2.49 -7.37 33.15
C GLY A 273 -3.94 -7.74 32.78
N ASN A 274 -4.70 -6.79 32.24
CA ASN A 274 -6.14 -6.90 32.01
C ASN A 274 -6.53 -7.17 30.55
N LEU A 275 -5.56 -7.42 29.65
CA LEU A 275 -5.87 -7.73 28.25
C LEU A 275 -6.79 -8.95 28.08
N GLY A 276 -6.75 -9.91 29.00
CA GLY A 276 -7.60 -11.10 28.98
C GLY A 276 -9.11 -10.82 29.07
N VAL A 277 -9.51 -9.62 29.49
CA VAL A 277 -10.92 -9.18 29.50
C VAL A 277 -11.47 -9.00 28.08
N LEU A 278 -10.60 -8.76 27.09
CA LEU A 278 -10.99 -8.57 25.70
C LEU A 278 -11.12 -9.93 25.00
N GLY A 279 -12.33 -10.51 25.02
CA GLY A 279 -12.60 -11.83 24.44
C GLY A 279 -12.36 -11.97 22.92
N TRP A 280 -12.14 -10.87 22.20
CA TRP A 280 -11.76 -10.87 20.79
C TRP A 280 -10.23 -10.92 20.56
N LEU A 281 -9.42 -10.79 21.62
CA LEU A 281 -7.97 -11.00 21.60
C LEU A 281 -7.64 -12.43 22.05
N ASP A 282 -7.38 -13.30 21.09
CA ASP A 282 -6.82 -14.62 21.37
C ASP A 282 -5.38 -14.53 21.91
N GLU A 283 -4.81 -15.67 22.29
CA GLU A 283 -3.49 -15.74 22.90
C GLU A 283 -2.39 -15.18 21.99
N ALA A 284 -2.42 -15.49 20.70
CA ALA A 284 -1.44 -14.99 19.73
C ALA A 284 -1.55 -13.47 19.56
N ALA A 285 -2.77 -12.93 19.43
CA ALA A 285 -3.00 -11.50 19.33
C ALA A 285 -2.62 -10.76 20.61
N ARG A 286 -2.88 -11.34 21.80
CA ARG A 286 -2.42 -10.78 23.08
C ARG A 286 -0.91 -10.68 23.14
N GLY A 287 -0.20 -11.76 22.75
CA GLY A 287 1.26 -11.76 22.70
C GLY A 287 1.82 -10.63 21.83
N VAL A 288 1.26 -10.43 20.62
CA VAL A 288 1.66 -9.31 19.74
C VAL A 288 1.47 -7.96 20.42
N VAL A 289 0.31 -7.73 21.06
CA VAL A 289 0.02 -6.45 21.74
C VAL A 289 0.95 -6.22 22.92
N GLU A 290 1.18 -7.24 23.75
CA GLU A 290 2.06 -7.16 24.92
C GLU A 290 3.51 -6.84 24.53
N GLU A 291 4.06 -7.55 23.54
CA GLU A 291 5.40 -7.32 23.03
C GLU A 291 5.53 -5.93 22.40
N MET A 292 4.56 -5.51 21.58
CA MET A 292 4.58 -4.17 20.98
C MET A 292 4.56 -3.07 22.05
N VAL A 293 3.78 -3.23 23.13
CA VAL A 293 3.73 -2.24 24.22
C VAL A 293 5.01 -2.22 25.06
N THR A 294 5.61 -3.38 25.31
CA THR A 294 6.77 -3.52 26.22
C THR A 294 8.11 -3.34 25.52
N GLN A 295 8.24 -3.78 24.27
CA GLN A 295 9.48 -3.84 23.50
C GLN A 295 9.46 -2.94 22.26
N GLY A 296 8.29 -2.41 21.86
CA GLY A 296 8.13 -1.63 20.63
C GLY A 296 8.15 -2.47 19.35
N ARG A 297 8.26 -3.79 19.47
CA ARG A 297 8.34 -4.76 18.37
C ARG A 297 7.68 -6.08 18.80
N SER A 298 7.27 -6.90 17.84
CA SER A 298 6.71 -8.22 18.10
C SER A 298 7.55 -9.31 17.45
N SER A 299 7.87 -10.34 18.22
CA SER A 299 8.62 -11.53 17.77
C SER A 299 7.89 -12.25 16.65
N LEU A 300 6.56 -12.38 16.74
CA LEU A 300 5.74 -12.99 15.70
C LEU A 300 5.81 -12.22 14.38
N VAL A 301 5.74 -10.88 14.43
CA VAL A 301 5.84 -10.04 13.22
C VAL A 301 7.23 -10.16 12.60
N GLU A 302 8.29 -10.15 13.41
CA GLU A 302 9.67 -10.32 12.96
C GLU A 302 9.89 -11.70 12.31
N GLU A 303 9.42 -12.78 12.95
CA GLU A 303 9.52 -14.14 12.44
C GLU A 303 8.78 -14.30 11.10
N LEU A 304 7.53 -13.83 11.02
CA LEU A 304 6.73 -13.89 9.80
C LEU A 304 7.33 -13.04 8.68
N SER A 305 7.88 -11.87 9.01
CA SER A 305 8.55 -11.00 8.04
C SER A 305 9.82 -11.66 7.50
N ALA A 306 10.64 -12.25 8.37
CA ALA A 306 11.83 -12.99 7.99
C ALA A 306 11.48 -14.17 7.08
N ALA A 307 10.51 -15.00 7.47
CA ALA A 307 10.04 -16.13 6.67
C ALA A 307 9.47 -15.69 5.31
N TYR A 308 8.76 -14.56 5.25
CA TYR A 308 8.24 -14.02 4.00
C TYR A 308 9.36 -13.60 3.03
N LEU A 309 10.46 -13.09 3.57
CA LEU A 309 11.61 -12.59 2.81
C LEU A 309 12.72 -13.63 2.60
N GLU A 310 12.62 -14.79 3.24
CA GLU A 310 13.58 -15.88 3.12
C GLU A 310 13.74 -16.36 1.67
N PRO A 311 14.97 -16.65 1.21
CA PRO A 311 15.19 -17.31 -0.07
C PRO A 311 14.45 -18.65 -0.13
N GLU A 312 13.63 -18.89 -1.15
CA GLU A 312 13.36 -20.26 -1.57
C GLU A 312 14.70 -20.88 -1.97
N ASP A 313 15.05 -21.99 -1.32
CA ASP A 313 16.14 -22.84 -1.79
C ASP A 313 15.88 -23.19 -3.25
N GLU A 314 16.88 -23.05 -4.12
CA GLU A 314 16.83 -23.49 -5.53
C GLU A 314 16.82 -25.03 -5.67
N ALA A 315 16.24 -25.73 -4.69
CA ALA A 315 16.19 -27.17 -4.61
C ALA A 315 14.75 -27.66 -4.78
N SER A 316 14.32 -27.79 -6.04
CA SER A 316 13.54 -28.91 -6.60
C SER A 316 13.00 -28.53 -7.98
N GLY A 317 13.89 -28.57 -8.97
CA GLY A 317 13.55 -28.42 -10.39
C GLY A 317 14.61 -29.11 -11.24
N GLY A 318 14.74 -30.42 -11.04
CA GLY A 318 15.36 -31.32 -12.02
C GLY A 318 14.40 -31.64 -13.16
#